data_AF-A0A6D0JZ76-F1
#
_entry.id   AF-A0A6D0JZ76-F1
#
_cell.length_a   1.000
_cell.length_b   1.000
_cell.length_c   1.000
_cell.angle_alpha   90.00
_cell.angle_beta   90.00
_cell.angle_gamma   90.00
#
_symmetry.space_group_name_H-M   'P 1'
#
loop_
_entity.id
_entity.type
_entity.pdbx_description
1 polymer ?
#
loop_
_entity_poly.entity_id
_entity_poly.type
_entity_poly.pdbx_seq_one_letter_code
_entity_poly.pdbx_strand_id
1 'polypeptide(L)' 'MNQQTRISDKSLTRLIADADKMLDMRGPIVDREWWTLLRQSLTELQERRRAGSAEPVVHTGEQNDEKP' A
#
# COMPACT_ATOMS: atom_id res chain seq x y z
N MET A 1 6.37 -0.26 23.41
CA MET A 1 7.18 -0.07 22.19
C MET A 1 6.57 -0.89 21.08
N ASN A 2 5.79 -0.28 20.19
CA ASN A 2 5.27 -0.93 18.99
C ASN A 2 5.88 -0.20 17.79
N GLN A 3 7.18 -0.41 17.60
CA GLN A 3 7.89 0.01 16.39
C GLN A 3 7.53 -0.97 15.27
N GLN A 4 6.22 -1.12 15.01
CA GLN A 4 5.71 -1.76 13.81
C GLN A 4 6.43 -1.04 12.68
N THR A 5 7.36 -1.72 12.00
CA THR A 5 8.30 -1.10 11.06
C THR A 5 7.50 -0.41 9.97
N ARG A 6 7.15 0.85 10.21
CA ARG A 6 6.25 1.63 9.38
C ARG A 6 7.06 1.99 8.17
N ILE A 7 6.89 1.20 7.12
CA ILE A 7 7.52 1.50 5.85
C ILE A 7 6.92 2.83 5.36
N SER A 8 7.76 3.84 5.22
CA SER A 8 7.33 5.14 4.71
C SER A 8 6.90 4.99 3.25
N ASP A 9 6.00 5.86 2.78
CA ASP A 9 5.54 5.88 1.39
C ASP A 9 6.71 6.03 0.39
N LYS A 10 7.74 6.80 0.78
CA LYS A 10 8.99 6.93 0.01
C LYS A 10 9.74 5.60 -0.12
N SER A 11 9.78 4.81 0.95
CA SER A 11 10.42 3.49 0.94
C SER A 11 9.58 2.48 0.16
N LEU A 12 8.25 2.57 0.24
CA LEU A 12 7.32 1.74 -0.53
C LEU A 12 7.46 1.98 -2.03
N THR A 13 7.45 3.24 -2.45
CA THR A 13 7.67 3.63 -3.86
C THR A 13 9.03 3.12 -4.37
N ARG A 14 10.07 3.18 -3.53
CA ARG A 14 11.39 2.68 -3.90
C ARG A 14 11.43 1.15 -4.05
N LEU A 15 10.69 0.41 -3.24
CA LEU A 15 10.59 -1.06 -3.35
C LEU A 15 9.83 -1.50 -4.61
N ILE A 16 8.77 -0.77 -4.98
CA ILE A 16 8.05 -1.03 -6.23
C ILE A 16 9.00 -0.82 -7.42
N ALA A 17 9.76 0.29 -7.42
CA ALA A 17 10.73 0.57 -8.49
C ALA A 17 11.89 -0.46 -8.55
N ASP A 18 12.30 -1.01 -7.41
CA ASP A 18 13.30 -2.08 -7.35
C ASP A 18 12.76 -3.39 -7.94
N ALA A 19 11.51 -3.75 -7.61
CA ALA A 19 10.84 -4.90 -8.19
C ALA A 19 10.66 -4.76 -9.71
N ASP A 20 10.29 -3.57 -10.21
CA ASP A 20 10.23 -3.30 -11.65
C ASP A 20 11.60 -3.49 -12.34
N LYS A 21 12.69 -3.02 -11.72
CA LYS A 21 14.05 -3.25 -12.25
C LYS A 21 14.44 -4.71 -12.26
N MET A 22 14.09 -5.46 -11.22
CA MET A 22 14.36 -6.89 -11.16
C MET A 22 13.58 -7.65 -12.22
N LEU A 23 12.33 -7.27 -12.50
CA LEU A 23 11.54 -7.85 -13.59
C LEU A 23 12.08 -7.51 -14.99
N ASP A 24 12.65 -6.32 -15.15
CA ASP A 24 13.32 -5.87 -16.38
C ASP A 24 14.64 -6.62 -16.62
N MET A 25 15.36 -6.96 -15.54
CA MET A 25 16.54 -7.81 -15.62
C MET A 25 16.17 -9.21 -16.14
N ARG A 26 16.44 -9.45 -17.42
CA ARG A 26 16.40 -10.78 -18.05
C ARG A 26 17.63 -11.60 -17.63
N GLY A 27 17.66 -12.03 -16.36
CA GLY A 27 18.67 -12.92 -15.81
C GLY A 27 18.08 -14.27 -15.38
N PRO A 28 18.81 -15.39 -15.52
CA PRO A 28 18.34 -16.72 -15.13
C PRO A 28 18.16 -16.90 -13.61
N ILE A 29 18.62 -15.93 -12.81
CA ILE A 29 18.58 -15.94 -11.34
C ILE A 29 17.34 -15.19 -10.81
N VAL A 30 16.69 -14.38 -11.64
CA VAL A 30 15.52 -13.60 -11.25
C VAL A 30 14.29 -14.48 -11.29
N ASP A 31 13.74 -14.80 -10.12
CA ASP A 31 12.44 -15.47 -10.00
C ASP A 31 11.32 -14.47 -10.35
N ARG A 32 10.93 -14.48 -11.62
CA ARG A 32 9.97 -13.51 -12.17
C ARG A 32 8.60 -13.60 -11.51
N GLU A 33 8.18 -14.80 -11.13
CA GLU A 33 6.90 -15.00 -10.44
C GLU A 33 6.93 -14.37 -9.06
N TRP A 34 8.00 -14.61 -8.30
CA TRP A 34 8.20 -13.99 -6.99
C TRP A 34 8.21 -12.46 -7.06
N TRP A 35 8.98 -11.88 -7.98
CA TRP A 35 9.07 -10.42 -8.13
C TRP A 35 7.75 -9.80 -8.64
N THR A 36 7.00 -10.52 -9.46
CA THR A 36 5.68 -10.07 -9.93
C THR A 36 4.67 -10.03 -8.80
N LEU A 37 4.61 -11.08 -7.98
CA LEU A 37 3.73 -11.13 -6.80
C LEU A 37 4.09 -10.03 -5.80
N LEU A 38 5.39 -9.83 -5.54
CA LEU A 38 5.86 -8.78 -4.65
C LEU A 38 5.44 -7.39 -5.16
N ARG A 39 5.65 -7.10 -6.45
CA ARG A 39 5.23 -5.83 -7.06
C ARG A 39 3.73 -5.60 -6.90
N GLN A 40 2.90 -6.62 -7.15
CA GLN A 40 1.45 -6.53 -7.00
C GLN A 40 1.05 -6.21 -5.57
N SER A 41 1.59 -6.92 -4.57
CA SER A 41 1.28 -6.68 -3.17
C SER A 41 1.72 -5.28 -2.70
N LEU A 42 2.88 -4.79 -3.16
CA LEU A 42 3.35 -3.45 -2.80
C LEU A 42 2.51 -2.34 -3.47
N THR A 43 2.10 -2.55 -4.71
CA THR A 43 1.22 -1.62 -5.43
C THR A 43 -0.14 -1.55 -4.75
N GLU A 44 -0.74 -2.70 -4.42
CA GLU A 44 -2.00 -2.76 -3.70
C GLU A 44 -1.89 -2.05 -2.34
N LEU A 45 -0.78 -2.26 -1.61
CA LEU A 45 -0.52 -1.57 -0.35
C LEU A 45 -0.38 -0.05 -0.52
N GLN A 46 0.17 0.42 -1.64
CA GLN A 46 0.27 1.84 -1.95
C GLN A 46 -1.11 2.43 -2.27
N GLU A 47 -1.91 1.73 -3.08
CA GLU A 47 -3.27 2.14 -3.41
C GLU A 47 -4.16 2.17 -2.17
N ARG A 48 -4.07 1.18 -1.28
CA ARG A 48 -4.81 1.15 0.00
C ARG A 48 -4.44 2.32 0.91
N ARG A 49 -3.18 2.75 0.93
CA ARG A 49 -2.80 3.96 1.69
C ARG A 49 -3.33 5.24 1.05
N ARG A 50 -3.33 5.31 -0.28
CA ARG A 50 -3.87 6.44 -1.03
C ARG A 50 -5.38 6.55 -0.86
N ALA A 51 -6.09 5.41 -0.93
CA ALA A 51 -7.52 5.29 -0.71
C ALA A 51 -7.90 5.52 0.76
N GLY A 52 -7.17 4.94 1.72
CA GLY A 52 -7.38 5.14 3.16
C GLY A 52 -7.01 6.54 3.67
N SER A 53 -6.24 7.31 2.89
CA SER A 53 -6.05 8.75 3.10
C SER A 53 -7.16 9.60 2.47
N ALA A 54 -8.01 8.98 1.65
CA ALA A 54 -9.12 9.58 0.91
C ALA A 54 -10.48 9.00 1.33
N GLU A 55 -10.56 8.22 2.41
CA GLU A 55 -11.85 7.90 3.02
C GLU A 55 -12.35 9.16 3.73
N PRO A 56 -13.55 9.68 3.39
CA PRO A 56 -14.19 10.65 4.24
C PRO A 56 -14.34 9.98 5.60
N VAL A 57 -13.90 10.66 6.66
CA VAL A 57 -14.40 10.30 7.98
C VAL A 57 -15.92 10.36 7.83
N VAL A 58 -16.57 9.20 7.81
CA VAL A 58 -17.98 9.14 8.13
C VAL A 58 -17.99 9.54 9.59
N HIS A 59 -18.09 10.85 9.83
CA HIS A 59 -18.73 11.33 11.02
C HIS A 59 -20.13 10.73 10.94
N THR A 60 -20.29 9.55 11.55
CA THR A 60 -21.57 9.18 12.12
C THR A 60 -21.80 10.20 13.23
N GLY A 61 -22.22 11.40 12.80
CA GLY A 61 -22.84 12.37 13.66
C GLY A 61 -24.04 11.66 14.22
N GLU A 62 -23.92 11.27 15.47
CA GLU A 62 -25.01 10.95 16.36
C GLU A 62 -25.98 12.13 16.36
N GLN A 63 -26.88 12.18 15.37
CA GLN A 63 -27.98 13.12 15.36
C GLN A 63 -29.11 12.47 16.15
N ASN A 64 -29.01 12.62 17.46
CA ASN A 64 -30.16 12.65 18.35
C ASN A 64 -31.16 13.65 17.75
N ASP A 65 -32.27 13.16 17.20
CA ASP A 65 -33.44 13.99 16.94
C ASP A 65 -34.55 13.53 17.88
N GLU A 66 -34.50 14.16 19.04
CA GLU A 66 -35.57 14.28 20.00
C GLU A 66 -36.72 15.10 19.38
N LYS A 67 -37.92 14.49 19.35
CA LYS A 67 -39.27 15.09 19.52
C LYS A 67 -39.94 15.84 18.35
N PRO A 68 -41.28 16.09 18.41
CA PRO A 68 -42.19 16.21 19.56
C PRO A 68 -43.09 15.02 19.89
#